data_AF-A0A520BEZ7-F1
#
_entry.id   AF-A0A520BEZ7-F1
#
_cell.length_a   1.000
_cell.length_b   1.000
_cell.length_c   1.000
_cell.angle_alpha   90.00
_cell.angle_beta   90.00
_cell.angle_gamma   90.00
#
_symmetry.space_group_name_H-M   'P 1'
#
loop_
_entity.id
_entity.type
_entity.pdbx_description
1 polymer ?
#
loop_
_entity_poly.entity_id
_entity_poly.type
_entity_poly.pdbx_seq_one_letter_code
_entity_poly.pdbx_strand_id
1 'polypeptide(L)'
;MSTLTEALVSFFLVAGAVFALLGSWGLARLPDFYTRLHGPSKASTLGVGGMLVASMLYFAAHGAPSLHELLITLFLFISTPVSAHM
;
A
#
# COMPACT_ATOMS: atom_id res chain seq x y z
N MET A 1 9.25 -11.78 18.17
CA MET A 1 9.12 -10.36 17.76
C MET A 1 8.80 -9.52 18.99
N SER A 2 9.07 -8.21 18.97
CA SER A 2 8.63 -7.33 20.07
C SER A 2 7.15 -6.96 19.90
N THR A 3 6.43 -6.74 21.00
CA THR A 3 5.02 -6.29 20.98
C THR A 3 4.84 -4.99 20.19
N LEU A 4 5.84 -4.11 20.22
CA LEU A 4 5.88 -2.89 19.41
C LEU A 4 5.90 -3.19 17.92
N THR A 5 6.71 -4.17 17.48
CA THR A 5 6.78 -4.56 16.06
C THR A 5 5.46 -5.15 15.58
N GLU A 6 4.82 -6.00 16.39
CA GLU A 6 3.50 -6.57 16.08
C GLU A 6 2.42 -5.50 15.96
N ALA A 7 2.43 -4.51 16.87
CA ALA A 7 1.51 -3.38 16.81
C ALA A 7 1.72 -2.54 15.54
N LEU A 8 2.97 -2.27 15.16
CA LEU A 8 3.30 -1.54 13.93
C LEU A 8 2.87 -2.30 12.67
N VAL A 9 3.20 -3.59 12.58
CA VAL A 9 2.78 -4.44 11.45
C VAL A 9 1.27 -4.46 11.31
N SER A 10 0.55 -4.65 12.43
CA SER A 10 -0.92 -4.67 12.44
C SER A 10 -1.51 -3.33 12.00
N PHE A 11 -0.95 -2.21 12.50
CA PHE A 11 -1.38 -0.87 12.12
C PHE A 11 -1.23 -0.64 10.62
N PHE A 12 -0.06 -0.96 10.04
CA PHE A 12 0.20 -0.77 8.62
C PHE A 12 -0.68 -1.67 7.74
N LEU A 13 -0.95 -2.92 8.15
CA LEU A 13 -1.87 -3.81 7.45
C LEU A 13 -3.31 -3.28 7.45
N VAL A 14 -3.82 -2.86 8.61
CA VAL A 14 -5.19 -2.35 8.73
C VAL A 14 -5.33 -1.03 7.97
N ALA A 15 -4.39 -0.09 8.14
CA ALA A 15 -4.38 1.16 7.40
C ALA A 15 -4.32 0.90 5.88
N GLY A 16 -3.42 0.03 5.44
CA GLY A 16 -3.28 -0.35 4.03
C GLY A 16 -4.56 -0.96 3.46
N ALA A 17 -5.21 -1.87 4.20
CA ALA A 17 -6.47 -2.49 3.81
C ALA A 17 -7.62 -1.46 3.71
N VAL A 18 -7.69 -0.50 4.64
CA VAL A 18 -8.67 0.59 4.59
C VAL A 18 -8.48 1.45 3.34
N PHE A 19 -7.24 1.84 3.01
CA PHE A 19 -6.98 2.61 1.79
C PHE A 19 -7.30 1.82 0.51
N ALA A 20 -7.00 0.52 0.47
CA ALA A 20 -7.35 -0.35 -0.64
C ALA A 20 -8.87 -0.45 -0.82
N LEU A 21 -9.62 -0.63 0.26
CA LEU A 21 -11.08 -0.69 0.25
C LEU A 21 -11.70 0.65 -0.18
N LEU A 22 -11.25 1.76 0.40
CA LEU A 22 -11.74 3.10 0.06
C LEU A 22 -11.41 3.48 -1.39
N GLY A 23 -10.24 3.10 -1.90
CA GLY A 23 -9.88 3.37 -3.30
C GLY A 23 -10.69 2.54 -4.29
N SER A 24 -10.94 1.26 -4.01
CA SER A 24 -11.84 0.42 -4.80
C SER A 24 -13.28 0.91 -4.77
N TRP A 25 -13.76 1.34 -3.59
CA TRP A 25 -15.08 1.95 -3.45
C TRP A 25 -15.19 3.26 -4.22
N GLY A 26 -14.16 4.12 -4.15
CA GLY A 26 -14.08 5.36 -4.91
C GLY A 26 -14.13 5.12 -6.43
N LEU A 27 -13.43 4.09 -6.91
CA LEU A 27 -13.49 3.68 -8.31
C LEU A 27 -14.90 3.20 -8.73
N ALA A 28 -15.61 2.51 -7.84
CA ALA A 28 -16.93 1.96 -8.14
C ALA A 28 -18.07 3.00 -8.08
N ARG A 29 -17.97 4.01 -7.19
CA ARG A 29 -19.09 4.91 -6.89
C ARG A 29 -18.93 6.37 -7.31
N LEU A 30 -17.72 6.86 -7.58
CA LEU A 30 -17.55 8.28 -7.90
C LEU A 30 -18.10 8.62 -9.29
N PRO A 31 -18.67 9.83 -9.48
CA PRO A 31 -19.48 10.15 -10.66
C PRO A 31 -18.68 10.50 -11.91
N ASP A 32 -17.46 11.00 -11.77
CA ASP A 32 -16.64 11.51 -12.87
C ASP A 32 -15.32 10.74 -13.01
N PHE A 33 -14.78 10.65 -14.23
CA PHE A 33 -13.53 9.95 -14.52
C PHE A 33 -12.35 10.40 -13.64
N TYR A 34 -12.12 11.71 -13.51
CA TYR A 34 -11.00 12.22 -12.71
C TYR A 34 -11.21 11.95 -11.24
N THR A 35 -12.45 12.10 -10.75
CA THR A 35 -12.78 11.77 -9.36
C THR A 35 -12.57 10.28 -9.06
N ARG A 36 -12.94 9.39 -10.00
CA ARG A 36 -12.69 7.95 -9.88
C ARG A 36 -11.21 7.63 -9.88
N LEU A 37 -10.38 8.32 -10.66
CA LEU A 37 -8.94 8.08 -10.77
C LEU A 37 -8.17 8.37 -9.47
N HIS A 38 -8.67 9.28 -8.63
CA HIS A 38 -8.13 9.53 -7.29
C HIS A 38 -8.28 8.33 -6.33
N GLY A 39 -9.26 7.44 -6.56
CA GLY A 39 -9.48 6.25 -5.73
C GLY A 39 -8.35 5.23 -5.90
N PRO A 40 -8.17 4.65 -7.10
CA PRO A 40 -7.14 3.66 -7.40
C PRO A 40 -5.72 4.17 -7.11
N SER A 41 -5.43 5.44 -7.38
CA SER A 41 -4.11 6.02 -7.10
C SER A 41 -3.77 6.04 -5.60
N LYS A 42 -4.75 6.32 -4.73
CA LYS A 42 -4.58 6.23 -3.27
C LYS A 42 -4.50 4.78 -2.77
N ALA A 43 -5.30 3.87 -3.36
CA ALA A 43 -5.24 2.45 -3.02
C ALA A 43 -3.87 1.83 -3.36
N SER A 44 -3.30 2.16 -4.50
CA SER A 44 -2.03 1.58 -4.95
C SER A 44 -0.81 2.19 -4.24
N THR A 45 -0.86 3.47 -3.88
CA THR A 45 0.25 4.13 -3.17
C THR A 45 0.21 3.89 -1.67
N LEU A 46 -0.88 4.30 -0.99
CA LEU A 46 -1.01 4.20 0.47
C LEU A 46 -1.47 2.81 0.91
N GLY A 47 -2.37 2.19 0.14
CA GLY A 47 -2.88 0.85 0.46
C GLY A 47 -1.81 -0.22 0.34
N VAL A 48 -1.34 -0.43 -0.90
CA VAL A 48 -0.28 -1.42 -1.18
C VAL A 48 1.04 -1.03 -0.52
N GLY A 49 1.40 0.27 -0.53
CA GLY A 49 2.61 0.74 0.16
C GLY A 49 2.60 0.44 1.67
N GLY A 50 1.46 0.63 2.35
CA GLY A 50 1.31 0.27 3.76
C GLY A 50 1.49 -1.24 4.01
N MET A 51 0.91 -2.09 3.15
CA MET A 51 1.08 -3.54 3.25
C MET A 51 2.55 -3.97 3.04
N LEU A 52 3.26 -3.33 2.12
CA LEU A 52 4.68 -3.60 1.88
C LEU A 52 5.56 -3.19 3.07
N VAL A 53 5.30 -2.03 3.67
CA VAL A 53 5.99 -1.60 4.90
C VAL A 53 5.74 -2.59 6.04
N ALA A 54 4.50 -3.08 6.19
CA ALA A 54 4.19 -4.11 7.18
C ALA A 54 4.99 -5.41 6.93
N SER A 55 5.09 -5.84 5.66
CA SER A 55 5.89 -7.00 5.26
C SER A 55 7.36 -6.81 5.62
N MET A 56 7.94 -5.65 5.29
CA MET A 56 9.34 -5.33 5.60
C MET A 56 9.64 -5.38 7.09
N LEU A 57 8.76 -4.80 7.91
CA LEU A 57 8.89 -4.82 9.37
C LEU A 57 8.80 -6.25 9.91
N TYR A 58 7.92 -7.08 9.36
CA TYR A 58 7.76 -8.47 9.75
C TYR A 58 9.03 -9.29 9.44
N PHE A 59 9.54 -9.22 8.22
CA PHE A 59 10.71 -9.99 7.80
C PHE A 59 12.02 -9.48 8.40
N ALA A 60 12.16 -8.16 8.58
CA ALA A 60 13.32 -7.58 9.26
C ALA A 60 13.45 -8.11 10.70
N ALA A 61 12.34 -8.21 11.43
CA ALA A 61 12.37 -8.70 12.80
C ALA A 61 12.45 -10.24 12.93
N HIS A 62 12.38 -10.98 11.81
CA HIS A 62 12.72 -12.40 11.72
C HIS A 62 14.16 -12.65 11.22
N GLY A 63 14.96 -11.59 11.04
CA GLY A 63 16.37 -11.71 10.63
C GLY A 63 16.59 -12.02 9.16
N ALA A 64 15.55 -11.94 8.33
CA ALA A 64 15.61 -12.19 6.90
C ALA A 64 15.03 -11.01 6.10
N PRO A 65 15.65 -9.81 6.15
CA PRO A 65 15.18 -8.68 5.37
C PRO A 65 15.18 -9.03 3.87
N SER A 66 14.01 -9.00 3.24
CA SER A 66 13.86 -9.36 1.83
C SER A 66 14.01 -8.14 0.93
N LEU A 67 15.05 -8.13 0.08
CA LEU A 67 15.23 -7.12 -0.96
C LEU A 67 14.04 -7.05 -1.94
N HIS A 68 13.29 -8.14 -2.08
CA HIS A 68 12.14 -8.22 -2.99
C HIS A 68 11.05 -7.21 -2.61
N GLU A 69 10.79 -7.01 -1.32
CA GLU A 69 9.73 -6.09 -0.87
C GLU A 69 10.10 -4.64 -1.15
N LEU A 70 11.39 -4.31 -1.04
CA LEU A 70 11.92 -3.00 -1.42
C LEU A 70 11.77 -2.74 -2.92
N LEU A 71 12.11 -3.74 -3.74
CA LEU A 71 11.97 -3.66 -5.19
C LEU A 71 10.51 -3.52 -5.61
N ILE A 72 9.60 -4.29 -5.01
CA ILE A 72 8.15 -4.18 -5.27
C ILE A 72 7.65 -2.78 -4.91
N THR A 73 8.06 -2.26 -3.74
CA THR A 73 7.68 -0.91 -3.29
C THR A 73 8.14 0.15 -4.28
N LEU A 74 9.43 0.12 -4.66
CA LEU A 74 10.02 1.06 -5.61
C LEU A 74 9.31 1.02 -6.97
N PHE A 75 9.07 -0.19 -7.49
CA PHE A 75 8.43 -0.38 -8.79
C PHE A 75 6.99 0.12 -8.80
N LEU A 76 6.21 -0.20 -7.76
CA LEU A 76 4.85 0.31 -7.60
C LEU A 76 4.82 1.84 -7.46
N PHE A 77 5.74 2.43 -6.69
CA PHE A 77 5.78 3.87 -6.50
C PHE A 77 6.13 4.64 -7.78
N ILE A 78 6.92 4.05 -8.67
CA ILE A 78 7.27 4.65 -9.97
C ILE A 78 6.17 4.42 -11.01
N SER A 79 5.57 3.22 -11.04
CA SER A 79 4.57 2.86 -12.06
C SER A 79 3.19 3.48 -11.81
N THR A 80 2.82 3.69 -10.55
CA THR A 80 1.48 4.21 -10.19
C THR A 80 1.22 5.65 -10.63
N PRO A 81 2.16 6.62 -10.51
CA PRO A 81 1.99 7.96 -11.07
C PRO A 81 1.94 7.96 -12.60
N VAL A 82 2.77 7.14 -13.25
CA VAL A 82 2.80 7.03 -14.72
C VAL A 82 1.46 6.50 -15.23
N SER A 83 0.93 5.42 -14.63
CA SER A 83 -0.37 4.87 -15.00
C SER A 83 -1.55 5.79 -14.70
N ALA A 84 -1.42 6.72 -13.74
CA ALA A 84 -2.46 7.70 -13.44
C ALA A 84 -2.40 8.93 -14.37
N HIS A 85 -1.28 9.15 -15.05
CA HIS A 85 -1.10 10.25 -15.99
C HIS A 85 -1.48 9.88 -17.43
N MET A 86 -1.32 8.60 -17.81
CA MET A 86 -1.75 8.05 -19.10
C MET A 86 -3.27 7.92 -19.19
#